data_AF-A0AAE6ZJ27-F1
#
_entry.id   AF-A0AAE6ZJ27-F1
#
_cell.length_a   1.000
_cell.length_b   1.000
_cell.length_c   1.000
_cell.angle_alpha   90.00
_cell.angle_beta   90.00
_cell.angle_gamma   90.00
#
_symmetry.space_group_name_H-M   'P 1'
#
loop_
_entity.id
_entity.type
_entity.pdbx_description
1 polymer ?
#
loop_
_entity_poly.entity_id
_entity_poly.type
_entity_poly.pdbx_seq_one_letter_code
_entity_poly.pdbx_strand_id
1 'polypeptide(L)'
;MKPFVSKLLWLLGVPLVLGLAMLLGGEEGILSAGLMLMFLTPIYLVIGCLLAIFSKAYAEFGKAMVLAAGVMLVVGLSTCGIMLSSM
;
A
#
# COMPACT_ATOMS: atom_id res chain seq x y z
N MET A 1 6.15 6.25 20.36
CA MET A 1 5.04 6.05 19.40
C MET A 1 4.31 4.76 19.72
N LYS A 2 2.98 4.68 19.56
CA LYS A 2 2.23 3.43 19.76
C LYS A 2 2.75 2.36 18.77
N PRO A 3 2.91 1.09 19.19
CA PRO A 3 3.50 0.03 18.35
C PRO A 3 2.72 -0.18 17.04
N PHE A 4 1.40 0.02 17.06
CA PHE A 4 0.55 -0.02 15.87
C PHE A 4 0.92 1.05 14.83
N VAL A 5 1.09 2.30 15.24
CA VAL A 5 1.40 3.42 14.33
C VAL A 5 2.76 3.24 13.68
N SER A 6 3.74 2.74 14.44
CA SER A 6 5.07 2.44 13.90
C SER A 6 5.02 1.35 12.82
N LYS A 7 4.24 0.28 13.05
CA LYS A 7 4.06 -0.81 12.08
C LYS A 7 3.35 -0.33 10.83
N LEU A 8 2.28 0.46 10.99
CA LEU A 8 1.53 1.05 9.89
C LEU A 8 2.41 1.96 9.02
N LEU A 9 3.19 2.85 9.64
CA LEU A 9 4.09 3.77 8.93
C LEU A 9 5.14 3.01 8.11
N TRP A 10 5.66 1.90 8.61
CA TRP A 10 6.60 1.07 7.86
C TRP A 10 5.92 0.33 6.70
N LEU A 11 4.78 -0.31 6.96
CA LEU A 11 4.02 -1.07 5.96
C LEU A 11 3.47 -0.19 4.84
N LEU A 12 3.13 1.07 5.14
CA LEU A 12 2.64 2.03 4.16
C LEU A 12 3.79 2.82 3.51
N GLY A 13 4.71 3.32 4.33
CA GLY A 13 5.73 4.25 3.91
C GLY A 13 6.76 3.64 2.96
N VAL A 14 7.23 2.41 3.23
CA VAL A 14 8.19 1.73 2.35
C VAL A 14 7.66 1.59 0.93
N PRO A 15 6.47 0.98 0.70
CA PRO A 15 5.97 0.84 -0.67
C PRO A 15 5.59 2.16 -1.32
N LEU A 16 5.11 3.16 -0.57
CA LEU A 16 4.87 4.49 -1.15
C LEU A 16 6.17 5.15 -1.60
N VAL A 17 7.21 5.14 -0.78
CA VAL A 17 8.50 5.75 -1.10
C VAL A 17 9.14 5.03 -2.28
N LEU A 18 9.08 3.70 -2.34
CA LEU A 18 9.55 2.93 -3.48
C LEU A 18 8.78 3.27 -4.75
N GLY A 19 7.44 3.32 -4.69
CA GLY A 19 6.62 3.70 -5.84
C GLY A 19 6.94 5.12 -6.34
N LEU A 20 7.08 6.07 -5.42
CA LEU A 20 7.48 7.46 -5.73
C LEU A 20 8.90 7.55 -6.32
N ALA A 21 9.84 6.74 -5.84
CA ALA A 21 11.18 6.68 -6.41
C ALA A 21 11.17 6.11 -7.83
N MET A 22 10.36 5.07 -8.09
CA MET A 22 10.17 4.51 -9.42
C MET A 22 9.57 5.54 -10.39
N LEU A 23 8.63 6.36 -9.93
CA LEU A 23 8.03 7.46 -10.70
C LEU A 23 9.05 8.48 -11.22
N LEU A 24 10.20 8.66 -10.55
CA LEU A 24 11.27 9.55 -11.01
C LEU A 24 12.00 9.01 -12.26
N GLY A 25 11.82 7.73 -12.59
CA GLY A 25 12.41 7.07 -13.76
C GLY A 25 11.71 7.35 -15.09
N GLY A 26 10.68 8.21 -15.12
CA GLY A 26 9.92 8.52 -16.33
C GLY A 26 8.81 7.48 -16.64
N GLU A 27 8.47 7.31 -17.92
CA GLU A 27 7.32 6.49 -18.36
C GLU A 27 7.43 5.01 -17.93
N GLU A 28 8.61 4.40 -18.05
CA GLU A 28 8.84 3.02 -17.59
C GLU A 28 8.69 2.90 -16.07
N GLY A 29 9.09 3.95 -15.36
CA GLY A 29 8.95 4.09 -13.92
C GLY A 29 7.50 4.07 -13.46
N ILE A 30 6.62 4.78 -14.16
CA ILE A 30 5.18 4.81 -13.89
C ILE A 30 4.58 3.41 -14.03
N LEU A 31 4.90 2.71 -15.11
CA LEU A 31 4.38 1.37 -15.38
C LEU A 31 4.84 0.37 -14.31
N SER A 32 6.12 0.43 -13.92
CA SER A 32 6.68 -0.44 -12.89
C SER A 32 6.09 -0.19 -11.49
N ALA A 33 5.89 1.08 -11.12
CA ALA A 33 5.25 1.46 -9.86
C ALA A 33 3.79 0.98 -9.81
N GLY A 34 3.06 1.11 -10.92
CA GLY A 34 1.70 0.61 -11.07
C GLY A 34 1.63 -0.91 -10.90
N LEU A 35 2.50 -1.66 -11.57
CA LEU A 35 2.58 -3.11 -11.45
C LEU A 35 2.93 -3.54 -10.02
N MET A 36 3.89 -2.86 -9.37
CA MET A 36 4.27 -3.15 -7.98
C MET A 36 3.06 -3.01 -7.05
N LEU A 37 2.36 -1.88 -7.11
CA LEU A 37 1.19 -1.64 -6.26
C LEU A 37 0.02 -2.56 -6.60
N MET A 38 -0.15 -2.95 -7.87
CA MET A 38 -1.18 -3.87 -8.32
C MET A 38 -1.05 -5.26 -7.67
N PHE A 39 0.17 -5.76 -7.46
CA PHE A 39 0.39 -7.03 -6.77
C PHE A 39 0.49 -6.88 -5.25
N LEU A 40 1.16 -5.82 -4.77
CA LEU A 40 1.41 -5.63 -3.35
C LEU A 40 0.13 -5.38 -2.55
N THR A 41 -0.79 -4.57 -3.10
CA THR A 41 -2.05 -4.20 -2.43
C THR A 41 -2.95 -5.40 -2.14
N PRO A 42 -3.28 -6.29 -3.11
CA PRO A 42 -4.10 -7.48 -2.82
C PRO A 42 -3.38 -8.46 -1.89
N ILE A 43 -2.05 -8.60 -2.00
CA ILE A 43 -1.28 -9.44 -1.07
C ILE A 43 -1.41 -8.91 0.37
N TYR A 44 -1.27 -7.60 0.57
CA TYR A 44 -1.42 -6.98 1.89
C TYR A 44 -2.83 -7.13 2.44
N LEU A 45 -3.84 -7.06 1.57
CA LEU A 45 -5.23 -7.23 1.95
C LEU A 45 -5.55 -8.67 2.36
N VAL A 46 -5.12 -9.67 1.57
CA VAL A 46 -5.37 -11.10 1.85
C VAL A 46 -4.61 -11.55 3.09
N ILE A 47 -3.29 -11.31 3.14
CA ILE A 47 -2.45 -11.71 4.27
C ILE A 47 -2.87 -10.94 5.53
N GLY A 48 -3.17 -9.65 5.39
CA GLY A 48 -3.64 -8.81 6.49
C GLY A 48 -4.95 -9.31 7.09
N CYS A 49 -5.93 -9.68 6.26
CA CYS A 49 -7.19 -10.27 6.70
C CYS A 49 -6.98 -11.62 7.39
N LEU A 50 -6.14 -12.50 6.84
CA LEU A 50 -5.84 -13.80 7.45
C LEU A 50 -5.21 -13.62 8.84
N LEU A 51 -4.22 -12.74 8.97
CA LEU A 51 -3.57 -12.45 10.25
C LEU A 51 -4.53 -11.79 11.26
N ALA A 52 -5.40 -10.89 10.79
CA ALA A 52 -6.36 -10.21 11.65
C ALA A 52 -7.44 -11.15 12.21
N ILE A 53 -7.88 -12.15 11.43
CA ILE A 53 -8.97 -13.06 11.79
C ILE A 53 -8.45 -14.30 12.54
N PHE A 54 -7.40 -14.94 12.02
CA PHE A 54 -6.96 -16.26 12.49
C PHE A 54 -5.85 -16.23 13.54
N SER A 55 -5.23 -15.07 13.80
CA SER A 55 -4.13 -14.98 14.77
C SER A 55 -4.32 -13.86 15.79
N LYS A 56 -4.61 -14.22 17.05
CA LYS A 56 -4.70 -13.25 18.15
C LYS A 56 -3.36 -12.56 18.45
N ALA A 57 -2.24 -13.25 18.26
CA ALA A 57 -0.90 -12.69 18.49
C ALA A 57 -0.50 -11.64 17.43
N TYR A 58 -0.96 -11.82 16.19
CA TYR A 58 -0.63 -10.93 15.07
C TYR A 58 -1.80 -10.06 14.60
N ALA A 59 -2.92 -10.05 15.34
CA ALA A 59 -4.13 -9.34 14.93
C ALA A 59 -3.89 -7.85 14.69
N GLU A 60 -3.08 -7.19 15.52
CA GLU A 60 -2.72 -5.79 15.32
C GLU A 60 -1.90 -5.56 14.05
N PHE A 61 -1.01 -6.50 13.71
CA PHE A 61 -0.19 -6.42 12.50
C PHE A 61 -1.05 -6.64 11.25
N GLY A 62 -1.97 -7.60 11.29
CA GLY A 62 -2.95 -7.83 10.23
C GLY A 62 -3.83 -6.61 9.97
N LYS A 63 -4.36 -5.98 11.03
CA LYS A 63 -5.12 -4.73 10.92
C LYS A 63 -4.31 -3.60 10.29
N ALA A 64 -3.02 -3.46 10.67
CA ALA A 64 -2.14 -2.46 10.09
C ALA A 64 -1.89 -2.72 8.59
N MET A 65 -1.70 -3.97 8.16
CA MET A 65 -1.55 -4.32 6.74
C MET A 65 -2.81 -4.02 5.93
N VAL A 66 -4.00 -4.37 6.45
CA VAL A 66 -5.28 -4.07 5.78
C VAL A 66 -5.47 -2.55 5.64
N LEU A 67 -5.18 -1.80 6.70
CA LEU A 67 -5.27 -0.33 6.66
C LEU A 67 -4.27 0.25 5.64
N ALA A 68 -3.04 -0.24 5.62
CA ALA A 68 -2.04 0.18 4.65
C ALA A 68 -2.49 -0.11 3.20
N ALA A 69 -3.05 -1.29 2.94
CA ALA A 69 -3.62 -1.63 1.63
C ALA A 69 -4.75 -0.66 1.25
N GLY A 70 -5.66 -0.35 2.17
CA GLY A 70 -6.74 0.61 1.94
C GLY A 70 -6.20 2.01 1.59
N VAL A 71 -5.20 2.51 2.31
CA VAL A 71 -4.59 3.81 2.03
C VAL A 71 -3.88 3.79 0.67
N MET A 72 -3.10 2.75 0.36
CA MET A 72 -2.45 2.61 -0.96
C MET A 72 -3.46 2.61 -2.10
N LEU A 73 -4.60 1.94 -1.90
CA LEU A 73 -5.66 1.85 -2.90
C LEU A 73 -6.37 3.21 -3.11
N VAL A 74 -6.67 3.93 -2.03
CA VAL A 74 -7.25 5.28 -2.10
C VAL A 74 -6.29 6.25 -2.78
N VAL A 75 -5.01 6.23 -2.42
CA VAL A 75 -3.99 7.10 -3.05
C VAL A 75 -3.84 6.76 -4.53
N GLY A 76 -3.74 5.47 -4.88
CA GLY A 76 -3.65 5.01 -6.26
C GLY A 76 -4.86 5.44 -7.10
N LEU A 77 -6.08 5.15 -6.65
CA LEU A 77 -7.31 5.55 -7.35
C LEU A 77 -7.45 7.06 -7.46
N SER A 78 -7.06 7.83 -6.43
CA SER A 78 -7.08 9.29 -6.49
C SER A 78 -6.10 9.82 -7.53
N THR A 79 -4.90 9.22 -7.61
CA THR A 79 -3.88 9.60 -8.58
C THR A 79 -4.32 9.27 -10.01
N CYS A 80 -4.88 8.08 -10.23
CA CYS A 80 -5.46 7.68 -11.52
C CYS A 80 -6.63 8.59 -11.93
N GLY A 81 -7.51 8.93 -10.99
CA GLY A 81 -8.65 9.82 -11.24
C GLY A 81 -8.21 11.24 -11.62
N ILE A 82 -7.20 11.79 -10.93
CA ILE A 82 -6.61 13.09 -11.30
C ILE A 82 -5.99 13.03 -12.69
N MET A 83 -5.23 11.97 -13.00
CA MET A 83 -4.64 11.78 -14.33
C MET A 83 -5.71 11.73 -15.43
N LEU A 84 -6.76 10.93 -15.25
CA LEU A 84 -7.88 10.82 -16.21
C LEU A 84 -8.64 12.13 -16.37
N SER A 85 -8.78 12.92 -15.30
CA SER A 85 -9.43 14.24 -15.36
C SER A 85 -8.55 15.30 -16.04
N SER A 86 -7.24 15.09 -16.11
CA SER A 86 -6.27 16.03 -16.71
C SER A 86 -5.90 15.70 -18.15
N MET A 87 -6.33 14.54 -18.66
CA MET A 87 -6.26 14.15 -20.07
C MET A 87 -7.49 14.66 -20.83
#